data_AF-A0A9D5IC61-F1
#
_entry.id   AF-A0A9D5IC61-F1
#
_cell.length_a   1.000
_cell.length_b   1.000
_cell.length_c   1.000
_cell.angle_alpha   90.00
_cell.angle_beta   90.00
_cell.angle_gamma   90.00
#
_symmetry.space_group_name_H-M   'P 1'
#
loop_
_entity.id
_entity.type
_entity.pdbx_description
1 polymer ?
#
loop_
_entity_poly.entity_id
_entity_poly.type
_entity_poly.pdbx_seq_one_letter_code
_entity_poly.pdbx_strand_id
1 'polypeptide(L)'
;MFMYGGALMLCGVVAYMMAPPGANAATAVAVPAVCAVLMDVCAIMSARLKKNRKVGMIGIHAGLVLSLVFAVAFGLRGASVAQGVSDYRAASDRYLSAVRSGDIANDTPVVREAFMSQQVVDGRKAPVQDKSYLRNALYAMTGLSVVAFLVFLAFRPKPDRRGVADEPEVQADPES
;
A
#
# COMPACT_ATOMS: atom_id res chain seq x y z
N MET A 1 -13.06 1.06 -7.20
CA MET A 1 -12.22 -0.13 -6.95
C MET A 1 -11.23 -0.37 -8.08
N PHE A 2 -11.65 -0.57 -9.33
CA PHE A 2 -10.73 -0.70 -10.48
C PHE A 2 -9.69 0.43 -10.59
N MET A 3 -10.11 1.70 -10.51
CA MET A 3 -9.18 2.84 -10.53
C MET A 3 -8.12 2.79 -9.41
N TYR A 4 -8.52 2.32 -8.23
CA TYR A 4 -7.60 2.16 -7.10
C TYR A 4 -6.64 0.98 -7.31
N GLY A 5 -7.13 -0.15 -7.83
CA GLY A 5 -6.27 -1.27 -8.25
C GLY A 5 -5.22 -0.84 -9.29
N GLY A 6 -5.65 -0.07 -10.29
CA GLY A 6 -4.75 0.52 -11.29
C GLY A 6 -3.71 1.47 -10.68
N ALA A 7 -4.12 2.33 -9.73
CA ALA A 7 -3.20 3.24 -9.03
C ALA A 7 -2.14 2.48 -8.21
N LEU A 8 -2.53 1.41 -7.50
CA LEU A 8 -1.58 0.54 -6.78
C LEU A 8 -0.57 -0.08 -7.76
N MET A 9 -1.04 -0.62 -8.88
CA MET A 9 -0.18 -1.22 -9.89
C MET A 9 0.82 -0.20 -10.47
N LEU A 10 0.35 1.03 -10.76
CA LEU A 10 1.20 2.12 -11.24
C LEU A 10 2.30 2.44 -10.23
N CYS A 11 1.99 2.53 -8.93
CA CYS A 11 3.00 2.73 -7.89
C CYS A 11 4.04 1.61 -7.86
N GLY A 12 3.62 0.36 -8.02
CA GLY A 12 4.53 -0.79 -8.10
C GLY A 12 5.47 -0.74 -9.30
N VAL A 13 4.94 -0.39 -10.48
CA VAL A 13 5.73 -0.23 -11.72
C VAL A 13 6.74 0.92 -11.59
N VAL A 14 6.32 2.07 -11.04
CA VAL A 14 7.24 3.20 -10.78
C VAL A 14 8.34 2.79 -9.81
N ALA A 15 8.00 2.07 -8.73
CA ALA A 15 8.99 1.57 -7.77
C ALA A 15 9.99 0.60 -8.42
N TYR A 16 9.54 -0.24 -9.35
CA TYR A 16 10.40 -1.14 -10.12
C TYR A 16 11.35 -0.38 -11.04
N MET A 17 10.85 0.62 -11.78
CA MET A 17 11.68 1.44 -12.68
C MET A 17 12.73 2.27 -11.92
N MET A 18 12.46 2.65 -10.68
CA MET A 18 13.39 3.39 -9.82
C MET A 18 14.35 2.49 -9.03
N ALA A 19 14.19 1.17 -9.08
CA ALA A 19 15.01 0.25 -8.30
C ALA A 19 16.43 0.16 -8.89
N PRO A 20 17.50 0.28 -8.07
CA PRO A 20 18.85 0.09 -8.57
C PRO A 20 19.10 -1.39 -8.96
N PRO A 21 20.03 -1.67 -9.89
CA PRO A 21 20.39 -3.03 -10.26
C PRO A 21 20.77 -3.87 -9.04
N GLY A 22 20.26 -5.10 -8.95
CA GLY A 22 20.51 -6.01 -7.83
C GLY A 22 19.63 -5.77 -6.60
N ALA A 23 18.86 -4.68 -6.52
CA ALA A 23 17.75 -4.61 -5.59
C ALA A 23 16.65 -5.56 -6.09
N ASN A 24 16.06 -6.37 -5.22
CA ASN A 24 14.99 -7.34 -5.55
C ASN A 24 13.70 -6.66 -6.09
N ALA A 25 13.78 -6.04 -7.27
CA ALA A 25 12.80 -5.13 -7.84
C ALA A 25 11.49 -5.86 -8.18
N ALA A 26 11.56 -7.15 -8.53
CA ALA A 26 10.38 -7.96 -8.85
C ALA A 26 9.34 -7.96 -7.71
N THR A 27 9.80 -7.93 -6.46
CA THR A 27 8.89 -7.89 -5.30
C THR A 27 8.09 -6.58 -5.20
N ALA A 28 8.63 -5.47 -5.74
CA ALA A 28 7.96 -4.18 -5.75
C ALA A 28 6.75 -4.14 -6.69
N VAL A 29 6.71 -5.01 -7.72
CA VAL A 29 5.55 -5.15 -8.63
C VAL A 29 4.62 -6.26 -8.19
N ALA A 30 5.15 -7.38 -7.70
CA ALA A 30 4.36 -8.55 -7.33
C ALA A 30 3.32 -8.22 -6.25
N VAL A 31 3.70 -7.48 -5.21
CA VAL A 31 2.79 -7.15 -4.11
C VAL A 31 1.65 -6.23 -4.57
N PRO A 32 1.88 -5.10 -5.26
CA PRO A 32 0.81 -4.28 -5.79
C PRO A 32 -0.06 -4.99 -6.83
N ALA A 33 0.50 -5.89 -7.64
CA ALA A 33 -0.26 -6.68 -8.60
C ALA A 33 -1.27 -7.61 -7.90
N VAL A 34 -0.86 -8.33 -6.86
CA VAL A 34 -1.77 -9.14 -6.04
C VAL A 34 -2.86 -8.28 -5.41
N CYS A 35 -2.48 -7.11 -4.87
CA CYS A 35 -3.44 -6.17 -4.29
C CYS A 35 -4.46 -5.66 -5.32
N ALA A 36 -4.02 -5.34 -6.54
CA ALA A 36 -4.88 -4.91 -7.64
C ALA A 36 -5.89 -6.00 -8.01
N VAL A 37 -5.43 -7.25 -8.18
CA VAL A 37 -6.31 -8.40 -8.47
C VAL A 37 -7.38 -8.58 -7.38
N LEU A 38 -7.01 -8.47 -6.11
CA LEU A 38 -7.98 -8.57 -5.01
C LEU A 38 -9.02 -7.44 -5.05
N MET A 39 -8.61 -6.22 -5.39
CA MET A 39 -9.53 -5.08 -5.56
C MET A 39 -10.47 -5.27 -6.75
N ASP A 40 -9.99 -5.87 -7.83
CA ASP A 40 -10.80 -6.15 -9.02
C ASP A 40 -11.84 -7.24 -8.74
N VAL A 41 -11.49 -8.28 -7.99
CA VAL A 41 -12.45 -9.28 -7.51
C VAL A 41 -13.54 -8.61 -6.65
N CYS A 42 -13.17 -7.73 -5.71
CA CYS A 42 -14.14 -6.96 -4.91
C CYS A 42 -15.03 -6.08 -5.79
N ALA A 43 -14.48 -5.47 -6.85
CA ALA A 43 -15.21 -4.65 -7.80
C ALA A 43 -16.24 -5.47 -8.59
N ILE A 44 -15.83 -6.64 -9.11
CA ILE A 44 -16.69 -7.57 -9.84
C ILE A 44 -17.83 -8.06 -8.94
N MET A 45 -17.53 -8.43 -7.69
CA MET A 45 -18.56 -8.82 -6.71
C MET A 45 -19.54 -7.68 -6.47
N SER A 46 -19.05 -6.45 -6.27
CA SER A 46 -19.87 -5.25 -6.06
C SER A 46 -20.80 -4.96 -7.24
N ALA A 47 -20.33 -5.17 -8.49
CA ALA A 47 -21.13 -4.99 -9.69
C ALA A 47 -22.32 -5.96 -9.80
N ARG A 48 -22.27 -7.11 -9.10
CA ARG A 48 -23.37 -8.09 -9.06
C ARG A 48 -24.50 -7.70 -8.11
N LEU A 49 -24.48 -6.50 -7.50
CA LEU A 49 -25.50 -6.03 -6.54
C LEU A 49 -26.94 -6.13 -7.09
N LYS A 50 -27.16 -5.82 -8.37
CA LYS A 50 -28.48 -5.91 -9.02
C LYS A 50 -28.99 -7.35 -9.15
N LYS A 51 -28.09 -8.33 -9.36
CA LYS A 51 -28.45 -9.75 -9.55
C LYS A 51 -28.53 -10.50 -8.22
N ASN A 52 -27.60 -10.21 -7.30
CA ASN A 52 -27.54 -10.82 -5.99
C ASN A 52 -27.07 -9.79 -4.96
N ARG A 53 -28.03 -9.22 -4.21
CA ARG A 53 -27.78 -8.17 -3.23
C ARG A 53 -26.76 -8.58 -2.16
N LYS A 54 -26.79 -9.85 -1.73
CA LYS A 54 -25.86 -10.37 -0.70
C LYS A 54 -24.41 -10.32 -1.19
N VAL A 55 -24.15 -10.82 -2.40
CA VAL A 55 -22.80 -10.84 -3.00
C VAL A 55 -22.29 -9.42 -3.25
N GLY A 56 -23.14 -8.54 -3.79
CA GLY A 56 -22.77 -7.14 -4.00
C GLY A 56 -22.41 -6.41 -2.71
N MET A 57 -23.19 -6.64 -1.65
CA MET A 57 -22.93 -6.05 -0.34
C MET A 57 -21.61 -6.57 0.26
N ILE A 58 -21.32 -7.87 0.15
CA ILE A 58 -20.03 -8.43 0.60
C ILE A 58 -18.88 -7.78 -0.17
N GLY A 59 -18.98 -7.62 -1.49
CA GLY A 59 -17.94 -6.98 -2.30
C GLY A 59 -17.60 -5.55 -1.84
N ILE A 60 -18.63 -4.75 -1.50
CA ILE A 60 -18.45 -3.38 -1.02
C ILE A 60 -17.74 -3.36 0.34
N HIS A 61 -18.16 -4.20 1.29
CA HIS A 61 -17.55 -4.26 2.62
C HIS A 61 -16.12 -4.82 2.55
N ALA A 62 -15.92 -5.88 1.78
CA ALA A 62 -14.59 -6.48 1.57
C ALA A 62 -13.62 -5.45 0.99
N GLY A 63 -13.99 -4.72 -0.06
CA GLY A 63 -13.11 -3.70 -0.63
C GLY A 63 -12.82 -2.53 0.31
N LEU A 64 -13.77 -2.15 1.17
CA LEU A 64 -13.55 -1.14 2.22
C LEU A 64 -12.55 -1.65 3.27
N VAL A 65 -12.77 -2.83 3.83
CA VAL A 65 -11.88 -3.45 4.83
C VAL A 65 -10.49 -3.66 4.24
N LEU A 66 -10.42 -4.15 3.01
CA LEU A 66 -9.16 -4.45 2.34
C LEU A 66 -8.32 -3.19 2.10
N SER A 67 -8.95 -2.06 1.76
CA SER A 67 -8.25 -0.77 1.63
C SER A 67 -7.60 -0.34 2.95
N LEU A 68 -8.29 -0.56 4.08
CA LEU A 68 -7.74 -0.27 5.41
C LEU A 68 -6.58 -1.22 5.76
N VAL A 69 -6.74 -2.52 5.50
CA VAL A 69 -5.69 -3.53 5.72
C VAL A 69 -4.44 -3.19 4.89
N PHE A 70 -4.60 -2.79 3.64
CA PHE A 70 -3.51 -2.35 2.77
C PHE A 70 -2.81 -1.11 3.33
N ALA A 71 -3.55 -0.10 3.79
CA ALA A 71 -2.97 1.09 4.40
C ALA A 71 -2.05 0.73 5.58
N VAL A 72 -2.54 -0.11 6.49
CA VAL A 72 -1.76 -0.57 7.66
C VAL A 72 -0.56 -1.40 7.23
N ALA A 73 -0.74 -2.38 6.35
CA ALA A 73 0.34 -3.25 5.90
C ALA A 73 1.46 -2.48 5.19
N PHE A 74 1.11 -1.59 4.25
CA PHE A 74 2.07 -0.72 3.56
C PHE A 74 2.73 0.27 4.52
N GLY A 75 1.99 0.79 5.50
CA GLY A 75 2.53 1.74 6.48
C GLY A 75 3.56 1.10 7.40
N LEU A 76 3.25 -0.06 7.97
CA LEU A 76 4.17 -0.83 8.80
C LEU A 76 5.42 -1.26 8.02
N ARG A 77 5.23 -1.75 6.78
CA ARG A 77 6.35 -2.09 5.91
C ARG A 77 7.18 -0.86 5.56
N GLY A 78 6.56 0.26 5.23
CA GLY A 78 7.20 1.54 4.93
C GLY A 78 8.05 2.03 6.10
N ALA A 79 7.54 1.96 7.33
CA ALA A 79 8.28 2.31 8.54
C ALA A 79 9.53 1.43 8.72
N SER A 80 9.41 0.11 8.53
CA SER A 80 10.57 -0.81 8.60
C SER A 80 11.64 -0.49 7.55
N VAL A 81 11.22 -0.10 6.34
CA VAL A 81 12.15 0.28 5.26
C VAL A 81 12.77 1.66 5.53
N ALA A 82 12.02 2.59 6.12
CA ALA A 82 12.50 3.91 6.48
C ALA A 82 13.65 3.85 7.49
N GLN A 83 13.57 2.94 8.47
CA GLN A 83 14.69 2.67 9.39
C GLN A 83 15.92 2.20 8.62
N GLY A 84 15.78 1.23 7.71
CA GLY A 84 16.90 0.76 6.89
C GLY A 84 17.52 1.86 6.01
N VAL A 85 16.72 2.81 5.51
CA VAL A 85 17.23 3.98 4.78
C VAL A 85 18.04 4.91 5.70
N SER A 86 17.62 5.07 6.96
CA SER A 86 18.38 5.84 7.96
C SER A 86 19.72 5.16 8.26
N ASP A 87 19.70 3.85 8.52
CA ASP A 87 20.89 3.04 8.79
C ASP A 87 21.86 3.08 7.61
N TYR A 88 21.34 3.00 6.37
CA TYR A 88 22.13 3.14 5.15
C TYR A 88 22.84 4.48 5.07
N ARG A 89 22.12 5.58 5.34
CA ARG A 89 22.68 6.93 5.28
C ARG A 89 23.77 7.12 6.32
N ALA A 90 23.53 6.67 7.56
CA ALA A 90 24.54 6.70 8.61
C ALA A 90 25.80 5.90 8.22
N ALA A 91 25.64 4.70 7.66
CA ALA A 91 26.77 3.90 7.17
C ALA A 91 27.49 4.56 5.97
N SER A 92 26.73 5.20 5.07
CA SER A 92 27.27 5.94 3.93
C SER A 92 28.07 7.16 4.37
N ASP A 93 27.61 7.89 5.37
CA ASP A 93 28.30 9.07 5.90
C ASP A 93 29.62 8.66 6.58
N ARG A 94 29.63 7.52 7.29
CA ARG A 94 30.87 6.92 7.84
C ARG A 94 31.86 6.53 6.74
N TYR A 95 31.36 5.89 5.68
CA TYR A 95 32.20 5.53 4.52
C TYR A 95 32.84 6.77 3.89
N LEU A 96 32.04 7.80 3.58
CA LEU A 96 32.52 9.04 2.98
C LEU A 96 33.50 9.77 3.90
N SER A 97 33.31 9.70 5.21
CA SER A 97 34.25 10.27 6.18
C SER A 97 35.59 9.54 6.16
N ALA A 98 35.59 8.20 6.08
CA ALA A 98 36.80 7.37 5.98
C ALA A 98 37.55 7.57 4.64
N VAL A 99 36.83 7.81 3.54
CA VAL A 99 37.45 8.20 2.27
C VAL A 99 38.11 9.57 2.39
N ARG A 100 37.45 10.54 3.03
CA ARG A 100 37.98 11.91 3.20
C ARG A 100 39.17 11.97 4.16
N SER A 101 39.21 11.15 5.19
CA SER A 101 40.35 11.05 6.12
C SER A 101 41.56 10.32 5.52
N GLY A 102 41.38 9.64 4.37
CA GLY A 102 42.41 8.82 3.74
C GLY A 102 42.52 7.41 4.32
N ASP A 103 41.64 7.01 5.24
CA ASP A 103 41.58 5.64 5.77
C ASP A 103 41.20 4.62 4.69
N ILE A 104 40.44 5.08 3.68
CA ILE A 104 40.12 4.31 2.48
C ILE A 104 40.81 4.95 1.28
N ALA A 105 41.96 4.38 0.90
CA ALA A 105 42.78 4.90 -0.21
C ALA A 105 42.16 4.73 -1.60
N ASN A 106 41.31 3.71 -1.80
CA ASN A 106 40.71 3.39 -3.11
C ASN A 106 39.18 3.35 -3.03
N ASP A 107 38.51 4.45 -3.40
CA ASP A 107 37.05 4.51 -3.53
C ASP A 107 36.61 3.73 -4.79
N THR A 108 36.26 2.46 -4.58
CA THR A 108 35.74 1.58 -5.63
C THR A 108 34.41 0.97 -5.18
N PRO A 109 33.51 0.60 -6.11
CA PRO A 109 32.24 -0.04 -5.76
C PRO A 109 32.40 -1.30 -4.89
N VAL A 110 33.45 -2.09 -5.13
CA VAL A 110 33.75 -3.31 -4.37
C VAL A 110 34.15 -2.98 -2.94
N VAL A 111 35.02 -1.98 -2.75
CA VAL A 111 35.45 -1.55 -1.40
C VAL A 111 34.27 -0.94 -0.63
N ARG A 112 33.42 -0.17 -1.31
CA ARG A 112 32.20 0.38 -0.72
C ARG A 112 31.23 -0.73 -0.29
N GLU A 113 30.97 -1.71 -1.15
CA GLU A 113 30.09 -2.83 -0.83
C GLU A 113 30.62 -3.66 0.33
N ALA A 114 31.93 -3.96 0.34
CA ALA A 114 32.59 -4.66 1.44
C ALA A 114 32.46 -3.87 2.75
N PHE A 115 32.73 -2.57 2.74
CA PHE A 115 32.57 -1.70 3.90
C PHE A 115 31.13 -1.72 4.42
N MET A 116 30.16 -1.48 3.54
CA MET A 116 28.73 -1.47 3.90
C MET A 116 28.26 -2.81 4.47
N SER A 117 28.79 -3.93 3.96
CA SER A 117 28.44 -5.27 4.42
C SER A 117 28.89 -5.58 5.85
N GLN A 118 29.84 -4.81 6.39
CA GLN A 118 30.36 -4.95 7.75
C GLN A 118 29.77 -3.93 8.73
N GLN A 119 29.10 -2.89 8.23
CA GLN A 119 28.57 -1.85 9.10
C GLN A 119 27.36 -2.33 9.91
N VAL A 120 27.43 -2.08 11.22
CA VAL A 120 26.34 -2.26 12.15
C VAL A 120 25.94 -0.88 12.69
N VAL A 121 24.66 -0.55 12.59
CA VAL A 121 24.05 0.68 13.11
C VAL A 121 22.98 0.25 14.11
N ASP A 122 23.10 0.71 15.35
CA ASP A 122 22.18 0.38 16.45
C ASP A 122 21.93 -1.14 16.62
N GLY A 123 23.00 -1.95 16.51
CA GLY A 123 22.93 -3.41 16.64
C GLY A 123 22.33 -4.14 15.43
N ARG A 124 22.01 -3.44 14.33
CA ARG A 124 21.48 -4.02 13.09
C ARG A 124 22.45 -3.85 11.93
N LYS A 125 22.49 -4.85 11.05
CA LYS A 125 23.28 -4.77 9.81
C LYS A 125 22.68 -3.72 8.88
N ALA A 126 23.47 -2.73 8.49
CA ALA A 126 23.03 -1.73 7.53
C ALA A 126 22.73 -2.41 6.17
N PRO A 127 21.68 -1.99 5.45
CA PRO A 127 21.45 -2.52 4.11
C PRO A 127 22.57 -2.06 3.17
N VAL A 128 22.90 -2.87 2.17
CA VAL A 128 23.98 -2.56 1.21
C VAL A 128 23.55 -1.49 0.19
N GLN A 129 22.25 -1.31 -0.01
CA GLN A 129 21.67 -0.43 -1.03
C GLN A 129 20.63 0.51 -0.41
N ASP A 130 20.52 1.71 -0.97
CA ASP A 130 19.47 2.67 -0.60
C ASP A 130 18.10 2.13 -1.00
N LYS A 131 17.18 2.06 -0.02
CA LYS A 131 15.79 1.62 -0.20
C LYS A 131 14.81 2.79 -0.20
N SER A 132 15.28 4.01 -0.43
CA SER A 132 14.47 5.22 -0.46
C SER A 132 13.33 5.14 -1.49
N TYR A 133 13.58 4.55 -2.67
CA TYR A 133 12.57 4.31 -3.70
C TYR A 133 11.41 3.46 -3.16
N LEU A 134 11.72 2.35 -2.49
CA LEU A 134 10.73 1.43 -1.92
C LEU A 134 9.96 2.08 -0.77
N ARG A 135 10.64 2.83 0.10
CA ARG A 135 10.00 3.59 1.19
C ARG A 135 8.96 4.57 0.64
N ASN A 136 9.36 5.37 -0.37
CA ASN A 136 8.49 6.38 -0.94
C ASN A 136 7.28 5.74 -1.63
N ALA A 137 7.48 4.63 -2.36
CA ALA A 137 6.40 3.88 -2.98
C ALA A 137 5.42 3.31 -1.93
N LEU A 138 5.93 2.72 -0.84
CA LEU A 138 5.09 2.19 0.23
C LEU A 138 4.26 3.29 0.91
N TYR A 139 4.85 4.44 1.23
CA TYR A 139 4.09 5.55 1.82
C TYR A 139 3.09 6.17 0.85
N ALA A 140 3.41 6.26 -0.45
CA ALA A 140 2.46 6.68 -1.45
C ALA A 140 1.26 5.71 -1.53
N MET A 141 1.52 4.40 -1.52
CA MET A 141 0.45 3.39 -1.48
C MET A 141 -0.35 3.46 -0.19
N THR A 142 0.28 3.65 0.98
CA THR A 142 -0.43 3.89 2.24
C THR A 142 -1.39 5.07 2.14
N GLY A 143 -0.91 6.21 1.64
CA GLY A 143 -1.73 7.41 1.45
C GLY A 143 -2.91 7.15 0.50
N LEU A 144 -2.65 6.51 -0.64
CA LEU A 144 -3.69 6.11 -1.59
C LEU A 144 -4.72 5.16 -0.96
N SER A 145 -4.29 4.20 -0.14
CA SER A 145 -5.17 3.27 0.56
C SER A 145 -6.08 3.97 1.58
N VAL A 146 -5.55 4.94 2.33
CA VAL A 146 -6.35 5.77 3.26
C VAL A 146 -7.37 6.60 2.48
N VAL A 147 -6.96 7.26 1.41
CA VAL A 147 -7.88 8.05 0.56
C VAL A 147 -8.96 7.16 -0.03
N ALA A 148 -8.60 5.99 -0.58
CA ALA A 148 -9.56 5.04 -1.13
C ALA A 148 -10.57 4.56 -0.08
N PHE A 149 -10.11 4.26 1.14
CA PHE A 149 -10.99 3.91 2.26
C PHE A 149 -12.00 5.02 2.57
N LEU A 150 -11.54 6.27 2.68
CA LEU A 150 -12.42 7.42 2.94
C LEU A 150 -13.43 7.64 1.82
N VAL A 151 -13.01 7.49 0.56
CA VAL A 151 -13.89 7.57 -0.60
C VAL A 151 -14.94 6.45 -0.56
N PHE A 152 -14.55 5.19 -0.31
CA PHE A 152 -15.52 4.09 -0.22
C PHE A 152 -16.48 4.23 0.96
N LEU A 153 -16.01 4.81 2.07
CA LEU A 153 -16.86 5.11 3.21
C LEU A 153 -17.90 6.20 2.87
N ALA A 154 -17.47 7.27 2.19
CA ALA A 154 -18.34 8.39 1.80
C ALA A 154 -19.38 8.00 0.74
N PHE A 155 -19.00 7.16 -0.24
CA PHE A 155 -19.87 6.72 -1.33
C PHE A 155 -20.58 5.38 -1.06
N ARG A 156 -20.64 4.93 0.20
CA ARG A 156 -21.32 3.68 0.55
C ARG A 156 -22.80 3.78 0.18
N PRO A 157 -23.35 2.86 -0.64
CA PRO A 157 -24.78 2.84 -0.94
C PRO A 157 -25.58 2.68 0.35
N LYS A 158 -26.55 3.57 0.58
CA LYS A 158 -27.50 3.40 1.68
C LYS A 158 -28.36 2.17 1.38
N PRO A 159 -28.61 1.28 2.36
CA PRO A 159 -29.56 0.21 2.14
C PRO A 159 -30.92 0.83 1.85
N ASP A 160 -31.55 0.48 0.72
CA ASP A 160 -32.94 0.85 0.47
C ASP A 160 -33.77 0.47 1.71
N ARG A 161 -34.50 1.45 2.25
CA ARG A 161 -35.51 1.26 3.29
C ARG A 161 -36.63 0.40 2.70
N ARG A 162 -36.40 -0.91 2.56
CA ARG A 162 -37.48 -1.86 2.30
C ARG A 162 -38.29 -1.95 3.58
N GLY A 163 -39.51 -1.42 3.53
CA GLY A 163 -40.53 -1.69 4.53
C GLY A 163 -40.65 -0.66 5.66
N VAL A 164 -40.72 0.63 5.34
CA VAL A 164 -41.95 1.28 5.83
C VAL A 164 -42.99 0.68 4.91
N ALA A 165 -43.63 -0.41 5.35
CA ALA A 165 -44.85 -0.84 4.69
C ALA A 165 -45.69 0.43 4.61
N ASP A 166 -46.23 0.75 3.44
CA ASP A 166 -47.38 1.64 3.40
C ASP A 166 -48.34 1.05 4.44
N GLU A 167 -48.42 1.68 5.61
CA GLU A 167 -49.39 1.28 6.63
C GLU A 167 -50.70 1.27 5.87
N PRO A 168 -51.47 0.16 5.90
CA PRO A 168 -52.74 0.13 5.21
C PRO A 168 -53.48 1.35 5.70
N GLU A 169 -53.71 2.29 4.78
CA GLU A 169 -54.50 3.48 5.02
C GLU A 169 -55.80 2.93 5.61
N VAL A 170 -55.97 3.12 6.92
CA VAL A 170 -57.15 2.67 7.64
C VAL A 170 -58.26 3.48 7.01
N GLN A 171 -58.94 2.89 6.01
CA GLN A 171 -60.18 3.41 5.48
C GLN A 171 -61.11 3.49 6.67
N ALA A 172 -61.23 4.69 7.22
CA ALA A 172 -62.25 5.00 8.19
C ALA A 172 -63.57 4.80 7.47
N ASP A 173 -64.25 3.70 7.75
CA ASP A 173 -65.61 3.44 7.31
C ASP A 173 -66.49 4.60 7.83
N PRO A 174 -67.08 5.42 6.95
CA PRO A 174 -68.06 6.41 7.37
C PRO A 174 -69.42 5.71 7.47
N GLU A 175 -69.67 4.97 8.55
CA GLU A 175 -71.03 4.62 8.96
C GLU A 175 -71.41 5.39 10.24
N SER A 176 -72.21 6.45 10.09
CA SER A 176 -73.51 6.67 10.77
C SER A 176 -74.10 8.03 10.44
#